data_AF-A0A521KGT3-F1
#
_entry.id   AF-A0A521KGT3-F1
#
_cell.length_a   1.000
_cell.length_b   1.000
_cell.length_c   1.000
_cell.angle_alpha   90.00
_cell.angle_beta   90.00
_cell.angle_gamma   90.00
#
_symmetry.space_group_name_H-M   'P 1'
#
loop_
_entity.id
_entity.type
_entity.pdbx_description
1 polymer ?
#
loop_
_entity_poly.entity_id
_entity_poly.type
_entity_poly.pdbx_seq_one_letter_code
_entity_poly.pdbx_strand_id
1 'polypeptide(L)'
;MKVNRFLWVAVLGAILLASAAARPAEATPSGDAIRGDVPTSGIALGQLTVDMPPADVVGSLAIRGCNARTLAVVRGGALLTYVVGAPSFVNDAFPASMASGSFLVYACDGTRPAVAVATPLSPSSSTPGAAVTGPRAQLNFAASVSAADRATATSQIKALEDYWQREVGLTFEGLKIIVAQDFESELADTYATATRRTRAEAITNFNNNRWVAVAIPQSYPDGKPLVLSIATRWPSAPDETSAIWVIAHEYYHLVQDRLSDNQISDAPLWATEGSADYAAYRYIDSLTGNTTSLTARLRPAAALTTASISSLNQGCSTARRQSGECSPLDPYRVGSLAHAWLADRTTPAAPSEFWRKLRFATNWETAFQTTYGLSTTDFYRDFEAFRAESSPVIRGRITVNGTAPETGWRFFICRADGPTGQLCPGVSIQTDGRFEMAIAAATNYRLLYDDPGCDRGGYLAATADTLTPSLVSARSIALGVTAVTLPTINIQGVCATVIGRLEDSTGRGIPDVSVAACFVDRCMLFGGKTSATGAFSLSTTEGSAIVSVNAGKCVGWYYHPAGAVRSSAESQRVIFSAATSPTAITFRIPATANATCLG
;
A
#
# COMPACT_ATOMS: atom_id res chain seq x y z
N MET A 1 78.92 -32.51 38.23
CA MET A 1 79.86 -31.36 38.23
C MET A 1 79.14 -30.13 37.67
N LYS A 2 79.64 -28.92 37.96
CA LYS A 2 79.43 -27.59 37.30
C LYS A 2 78.15 -27.43 36.44
N VAL A 3 77.13 -26.62 36.77
CA VAL A 3 77.02 -25.33 37.49
C VAL A 3 77.61 -24.12 36.74
N ASN A 4 76.78 -23.43 35.95
CA ASN A 4 76.45 -21.99 36.05
C ASN A 4 75.28 -21.67 35.06
N ARG A 5 74.21 -20.93 35.40
CA ARG A 5 74.05 -19.50 35.81
C ARG A 5 74.30 -18.55 34.63
N PHE A 6 73.57 -17.44 34.42
CA PHE A 6 72.65 -16.60 35.23
C PHE A 6 71.77 -15.75 34.22
N LEU A 7 70.85 -14.77 34.45
CA LEU A 7 70.09 -14.03 35.50
C LEU A 7 69.19 -13.02 34.69
N TRP A 8 68.01 -12.41 34.95
CA TRP A 8 66.88 -12.18 35.91
C TRP A 8 65.64 -11.85 34.98
N VAL A 9 64.39 -11.40 35.26
CA VAL A 9 63.37 -11.24 36.34
C VAL A 9 62.03 -11.10 35.54
N ALA A 10 60.98 -11.91 35.69
CA ALA A 10 59.93 -12.01 36.73
C ALA A 10 58.75 -11.00 36.62
N VAL A 11 57.59 -11.38 37.21
CA VAL A 11 56.33 -10.61 37.47
C VAL A 11 55.17 -10.73 36.44
N LEU A 12 54.03 -11.26 36.94
CA LEU A 12 52.64 -11.27 36.42
C LEU A 12 52.38 -11.92 35.02
N GLY A 13 51.24 -12.59 34.77
CA GLY A 13 50.09 -12.89 35.64
C GLY A 13 49.26 -14.07 35.09
N ALA A 14 48.26 -14.55 35.83
CA ALA A 14 47.45 -15.72 35.49
C ALA A 14 46.03 -15.38 35.01
N ILE A 15 45.28 -16.40 34.60
CA ILE A 15 43.83 -16.44 34.30
C ILE A 15 43.43 -15.87 32.92
N LEU A 16 43.13 -16.78 31.97
CA LEU A 16 41.84 -16.86 31.26
C LEU A 16 41.80 -18.07 30.31
N LEU A 17 41.40 -19.25 30.83
CA LEU A 17 40.91 -20.35 30.01
C LEU A 17 39.38 -20.26 29.97
N ALA A 18 38.86 -19.51 28.99
CA ALA A 18 37.42 -19.39 28.78
C ALA A 18 36.91 -20.58 27.95
N SER A 19 36.27 -21.55 28.63
CA SER A 19 35.55 -22.63 27.96
C SER A 19 34.40 -22.06 27.14
N ALA A 20 34.45 -22.22 25.81
CA ALA A 20 33.36 -21.83 24.93
C ALA A 20 32.16 -22.78 25.13
N ALA A 21 31.25 -22.41 26.04
CA ALA A 21 29.98 -23.09 26.19
C ALA A 21 29.15 -22.94 24.90
N ALA A 22 28.66 -24.05 24.36
CA ALA A 22 27.74 -24.01 23.23
C ALA A 22 26.47 -23.25 23.64
N ARG A 23 25.99 -22.34 22.78
CA ARG A 23 24.67 -21.75 22.96
C ARG A 23 23.62 -22.88 22.87
N PRO A 24 22.66 -22.98 23.81
CA PRO A 24 21.47 -23.80 23.56
C PRO A 24 20.73 -23.24 22.32
N ALA A 25 20.03 -24.11 21.61
CA ALA A 25 19.18 -23.67 20.51
C ALA A 25 18.05 -22.76 21.04
N GLU A 26 17.72 -21.71 20.29
CA GLU A 26 16.59 -20.83 20.61
C GLU A 26 15.28 -21.62 20.49
N ALA A 27 14.67 -21.94 21.62
CA ALA A 27 13.41 -22.65 21.68
C ALA A 27 12.25 -21.66 21.45
N THR A 28 11.57 -21.76 20.31
CA THR A 28 10.39 -20.94 20.02
C THR A 28 9.36 -21.04 21.16
N PRO A 29 8.92 -19.93 21.78
CA PRO A 29 7.98 -19.98 22.89
C PRO A 29 6.65 -20.64 22.47
N SER A 30 6.29 -21.74 23.13
CA SER A 30 5.00 -22.39 22.94
C SER A 30 3.92 -21.73 23.82
N GLY A 31 2.65 -21.84 23.41
CA GLY A 31 1.53 -21.39 24.23
C GLY A 31 1.38 -22.18 25.55
N ASP A 32 1.84 -23.43 25.56
CA ASP A 32 1.75 -24.36 26.70
C ASP A 32 2.88 -24.19 27.75
N ALA A 33 3.77 -23.22 27.56
CA ALA A 33 4.91 -22.96 28.44
C ALA A 33 4.53 -22.61 29.89
N ILE A 34 3.28 -22.17 30.13
CA ILE A 34 2.80 -21.69 31.43
C ILE A 34 1.49 -22.41 31.77
N ARG A 35 1.52 -23.25 32.81
CA ARG A 35 0.34 -23.84 33.44
C ARG A 35 -0.28 -22.86 34.44
N GLY A 36 -1.57 -22.59 34.28
CA GLY A 36 -2.34 -21.67 35.13
C GLY A 36 -3.22 -20.73 34.31
N ASP A 37 -4.06 -19.97 35.00
CA ASP A 37 -4.94 -18.96 34.40
C ASP A 37 -4.14 -17.69 34.08
N VAL A 38 -4.08 -17.34 32.79
CA VAL A 38 -3.45 -16.11 32.31
C VAL A 38 -4.57 -15.11 32.02
N PRO A 39 -4.82 -14.11 32.90
CA PRO A 39 -5.84 -13.11 32.66
C PRO A 39 -5.32 -12.04 31.69
N THR A 40 -6.23 -11.31 31.04
CA THR A 40 -5.86 -10.13 30.24
C THR A 40 -5.43 -8.95 31.13
N SER A 41 -5.96 -8.86 32.37
CA SER A 41 -5.70 -7.80 33.34
C SER A 41 -5.46 -8.33 34.75
N GLY A 42 -4.76 -7.56 35.58
CA GLY A 42 -4.56 -7.85 37.00
C GLY A 42 -3.30 -8.69 37.27
N ILE A 43 -3.33 -9.50 38.33
CA ILE A 43 -2.20 -10.31 38.79
C ILE A 43 -2.64 -11.77 38.86
N ALA A 44 -1.79 -12.68 38.38
CA ALA A 44 -2.01 -14.12 38.45
C ALA A 44 -0.74 -14.88 38.87
N LEU A 45 -0.95 -16.14 39.25
CA LEU A 45 0.08 -17.12 39.57
C LEU A 45 0.09 -18.19 38.47
N GLY A 46 1.26 -18.57 38.00
CA GLY A 46 1.44 -19.66 37.04
C GLY A 46 2.67 -20.50 37.38
N GLN A 47 2.79 -21.64 36.70
CA GLN A 47 3.92 -22.56 36.81
C GLN A 47 4.51 -22.80 35.42
N LEU A 48 5.84 -22.68 35.27
CA LEU A 48 6.50 -23.00 34.02
C LEU A 48 6.46 -24.50 33.75
N THR A 49 6.20 -24.90 32.51
CA THR A 49 6.23 -26.30 32.06
C THR A 49 7.57 -26.68 31.44
N VAL A 50 8.36 -25.70 31.01
CA VAL A 50 9.71 -25.85 30.43
C VAL A 50 10.67 -24.82 31.00
N ASP A 51 11.98 -25.07 30.89
CA ASP A 51 13.04 -24.10 31.23
C ASP A 51 13.05 -22.97 30.19
N MET A 52 12.99 -21.70 30.62
CA MET A 52 13.06 -20.55 29.69
C MET A 52 13.52 -19.23 30.33
N PRO A 53 14.14 -18.33 29.54
CA PRO A 53 14.52 -16.98 29.97
C PRO A 53 13.31 -16.06 30.18
N PRO A 54 13.48 -14.92 30.89
CA PRO A 54 12.38 -14.01 31.21
C PRO A 54 11.65 -13.42 30.00
N ALA A 55 12.37 -13.19 28.88
CA ALA A 55 11.79 -12.67 27.65
C ALA A 55 10.79 -13.64 27.01
N ASP A 56 11.10 -14.94 27.02
CA ASP A 56 10.26 -15.98 26.42
C ASP A 56 8.99 -16.20 27.25
N VAL A 57 9.07 -16.08 28.58
CA VAL A 57 7.90 -16.05 29.47
C VAL A 57 6.96 -14.88 29.12
N VAL A 58 7.51 -13.68 28.87
CA VAL A 58 6.70 -12.53 28.40
C VAL A 58 6.05 -12.84 27.05
N GLY A 59 6.77 -13.50 26.13
CA GLY A 59 6.23 -13.97 24.85
C GLY A 59 5.05 -14.94 25.02
N SER A 60 5.20 -16.00 25.81
CA SER A 60 4.12 -16.96 26.08
C SER A 60 2.93 -16.34 26.83
N LEU A 61 3.16 -15.36 27.71
CA LEU A 61 2.07 -14.58 28.33
C LEU A 61 1.32 -13.72 27.30
N ALA A 62 2.04 -13.05 26.39
CA ALA A 62 1.45 -12.22 25.35
C ALA A 62 0.62 -13.04 24.35
N ILE A 63 1.08 -14.23 23.95
CA ILE A 63 0.32 -15.20 23.14
C ILE A 63 -1.01 -15.57 23.83
N ARG A 64 -1.00 -15.73 25.16
CA ARG A 64 -2.20 -15.99 25.96
C ARG A 64 -3.00 -14.72 26.35
N GLY A 65 -2.68 -13.57 25.78
CA GLY A 65 -3.44 -12.32 25.94
C GLY A 65 -3.06 -11.45 27.15
N CYS A 66 -2.04 -11.82 27.92
CA CYS A 66 -1.50 -11.02 29.01
C CYS A 66 -0.35 -10.13 28.50
N ASN A 67 -0.59 -8.82 28.40
CA ASN A 67 0.50 -7.86 28.24
C ASN A 67 1.24 -7.69 29.59
N ALA A 68 2.22 -8.56 29.84
CA ALA A 68 2.92 -8.63 31.10
C ALA A 68 3.86 -7.43 31.29
N ARG A 69 3.69 -6.67 32.39
CA ARG A 69 4.61 -5.58 32.77
C ARG A 69 5.66 -6.00 33.79
N THR A 70 5.33 -6.97 34.63
CA THR A 70 6.20 -7.48 35.70
C THR A 70 6.05 -8.99 35.80
N LEU A 71 7.18 -9.69 35.90
CA LEU A 71 7.25 -11.07 36.41
C LEU A 71 7.89 -11.04 37.80
N ALA A 72 7.54 -11.97 38.68
CA ALA A 72 8.18 -12.13 39.97
C ALA A 72 8.29 -13.62 40.36
N VAL A 73 9.43 -14.00 40.93
CA VAL A 73 9.72 -15.37 41.40
C VAL A 73 10.30 -15.33 42.81
N VAL A 74 10.00 -16.35 43.62
CA VAL A 74 10.58 -16.48 44.97
C VAL A 74 11.75 -17.45 44.91
N ARG A 75 12.96 -16.98 45.27
CA ARG A 75 14.19 -17.78 45.28
C ARG A 75 15.00 -17.51 46.54
N GLY A 76 15.29 -18.56 47.31
CA GLY A 76 16.05 -18.43 48.56
C GLY A 76 15.39 -17.56 49.64
N GLY A 77 14.05 -17.42 49.60
CA GLY A 77 13.30 -16.52 50.48
C GLY A 77 13.20 -15.07 50.00
N ALA A 78 13.97 -14.67 48.98
CA ALA A 78 13.85 -13.36 48.34
C ALA A 78 12.79 -13.38 47.22
N LEU A 79 12.02 -12.30 47.08
CA LEU A 79 11.22 -12.03 45.90
C LEU A 79 12.10 -11.30 44.87
N LEU A 80 12.31 -11.92 43.71
CA LEU A 80 13.04 -11.35 42.59
C LEU A 80 12.02 -10.89 41.53
N THR A 81 12.17 -9.68 41.00
CA THR A 81 11.25 -9.08 40.02
C THR A 81 11.95 -8.77 38.70
N TYR A 82 11.28 -9.06 37.59
CA TYR A 82 11.67 -8.65 36.24
C TYR A 82 10.66 -7.64 35.72
N VAL A 83 11.10 -6.42 35.40
CA VAL A 83 10.27 -5.35 34.84
C VAL A 83 10.50 -5.30 33.32
N VAL A 84 9.42 -5.49 32.56
CA VAL A 84 9.49 -5.59 31.10
C VAL A 84 9.83 -4.23 30.50
N GLY A 85 10.85 -4.19 29.64
CA GLY A 85 11.36 -2.96 29.02
C GLY A 85 12.22 -2.07 29.93
N ALA A 86 12.48 -2.46 31.19
CA ALA A 86 13.39 -1.73 32.05
C ALA A 86 14.87 -1.92 31.65
N PRO A 87 15.76 -0.95 31.93
CA PRO A 87 17.20 -1.11 31.74
C PRO A 87 17.76 -2.34 32.48
N SER A 88 18.84 -2.93 31.97
CA SER A 88 19.38 -4.20 32.51
C SER A 88 19.61 -4.16 34.02
N PHE A 89 20.17 -3.06 34.55
CA PHE A 89 20.46 -2.90 35.99
C PHE A 89 19.24 -3.04 36.92
N VAL A 90 18.02 -2.87 36.41
CA VAL A 90 16.77 -3.10 37.15
C VAL A 90 16.47 -4.61 37.27
N ASN A 91 16.91 -5.39 36.28
CA ASN A 91 16.65 -6.80 36.10
C ASN A 91 17.87 -7.70 36.40
N ASP A 92 19.07 -7.15 36.65
CA ASP A 92 20.32 -7.90 36.91
C ASP A 92 20.22 -8.91 38.08
N ALA A 93 19.31 -8.68 39.04
CA ALA A 93 19.05 -9.59 40.15
C ALA A 93 18.10 -10.76 39.82
N PHE A 94 17.46 -10.73 38.64
CA PHE A 94 16.50 -11.75 38.22
C PHE A 94 17.20 -12.96 37.55
N PRO A 95 16.69 -14.20 37.67
CA PRO A 95 17.31 -15.35 37.02
C PRO A 95 17.32 -15.22 35.49
N ALA A 96 18.50 -15.37 34.89
CA ALA A 96 18.68 -15.39 33.42
C ALA A 96 17.91 -16.52 32.72
N SER A 97 17.58 -17.59 33.46
CA SER A 97 16.58 -18.60 33.08
C SER A 97 15.82 -19.06 34.33
N MET A 98 14.56 -19.43 34.15
CA MET A 98 13.70 -20.02 35.16
C MET A 98 13.40 -21.47 34.76
N ALA A 99 13.54 -22.41 35.70
CA ALA A 99 13.38 -23.83 35.42
C ALA A 99 11.92 -24.28 35.35
N SER A 100 11.65 -25.35 34.63
CA SER A 100 10.37 -26.08 34.67
C SER A 100 9.95 -26.39 36.12
N GLY A 101 8.66 -26.30 36.40
CA GLY A 101 8.10 -26.43 37.73
C GLY A 101 8.20 -25.17 38.60
N SER A 102 8.97 -24.14 38.20
CA SER A 102 9.04 -22.86 38.92
C SER A 102 7.68 -22.15 38.92
N PHE A 103 7.25 -21.67 40.09
CA PHE A 103 6.11 -20.76 40.21
C PHE A 103 6.55 -19.32 39.93
N LEU A 104 5.75 -18.60 39.14
CA LEU A 104 5.87 -17.17 38.93
C LEU A 104 4.56 -16.44 39.20
N VAL A 105 4.68 -15.22 39.72
CA VAL A 105 3.60 -14.23 39.74
C VAL A 105 3.83 -13.27 38.58
N TYR A 106 2.78 -12.85 37.89
CA TYR A 106 2.88 -11.90 36.79
C TYR A 106 1.72 -10.90 36.78
N ALA A 107 1.99 -9.69 36.31
CA ALA A 107 1.04 -8.58 36.26
C ALA A 107 0.73 -8.18 34.81
N CYS A 108 -0.52 -8.36 34.40
CA CYS A 108 -1.07 -8.07 33.08
C CYS A 108 -1.83 -6.73 33.11
N ASP A 109 -1.64 -5.86 32.12
CA ASP A 109 -2.15 -4.47 32.22
C ASP A 109 -3.56 -4.21 31.69
N GLY A 110 -4.26 -5.25 31.21
CA GLY A 110 -5.64 -5.15 30.73
C GLY A 110 -5.82 -4.51 29.37
N THR A 111 -4.76 -3.90 28.81
CA THR A 111 -4.71 -3.75 27.37
C THR A 111 -4.47 -5.13 26.77
N ARG A 112 -5.33 -5.56 25.82
CA ARG A 112 -4.80 -6.37 24.72
C ARG A 112 -3.59 -5.57 24.21
N PRO A 113 -2.41 -6.18 24.03
CA PRO A 113 -1.29 -5.43 23.51
C PRO A 113 -1.72 -4.82 22.17
N ALA A 114 -1.79 -3.49 22.13
CA ALA A 114 -1.47 -2.80 20.90
C ALA A 114 -0.03 -3.24 20.63
N VAL A 115 0.12 -4.25 19.75
CA VAL A 115 1.35 -5.03 19.60
C VAL A 115 2.47 -4.02 19.49
N ALA A 116 3.32 -4.00 20.52
CA ALA A 116 4.29 -2.94 20.67
C ALA A 116 5.16 -3.02 19.42
N VAL A 117 5.02 -2.02 18.54
CA VAL A 117 5.80 -1.93 17.30
C VAL A 117 7.25 -1.93 17.76
N ALA A 118 7.88 -3.10 17.69
CA ALA A 118 9.04 -3.42 18.51
C ALA A 118 10.09 -2.36 18.22
N THR A 119 10.40 -1.51 19.21
CA THR A 119 11.06 -0.21 19.02
C THR A 119 12.21 -0.37 18.03
N PRO A 120 12.05 0.13 16.78
CA PRO A 120 12.49 -0.55 15.56
C PRO A 120 13.92 -1.04 15.70
N LEU A 121 14.05 -2.35 15.99
CA LEU A 121 15.18 -2.99 16.70
C LEU A 121 16.42 -2.12 16.67
N SER A 122 16.61 -1.27 17.69
CA SER A 122 17.63 -0.20 17.70
C SER A 122 18.91 -0.70 17.01
N PRO A 123 19.21 -0.21 15.79
CA PRO A 123 19.82 -1.03 14.73
C PRO A 123 21.04 -1.72 15.28
N SER A 124 20.98 -3.06 15.29
CA SER A 124 21.86 -3.95 16.05
C SER A 124 23.24 -3.35 16.21
N SER A 125 23.72 -3.21 17.45
CA SER A 125 25.01 -2.56 17.74
C SER A 125 26.24 -3.38 17.32
N SER A 126 26.06 -4.26 16.31
CA SER A 126 27.04 -4.33 15.23
C SER A 126 27.49 -2.92 14.83
N THR A 127 28.72 -2.60 15.22
CA THR A 127 29.58 -1.57 14.63
C THR A 127 29.30 -1.47 13.13
N PRO A 128 29.11 -0.26 12.55
CA PRO A 128 28.76 -0.10 11.13
C PRO A 128 29.63 -1.01 10.26
N GLY A 129 28.99 -2.02 9.67
CA GLY A 129 29.67 -3.03 8.87
C GLY A 129 30.46 -2.33 7.78
N ALA A 130 31.75 -2.65 7.65
CA ALA A 130 32.65 -1.99 6.71
C ALA A 130 31.98 -1.91 5.35
N ALA A 131 31.80 -0.69 4.85
CA ALA A 131 30.85 -0.38 3.77
C ALA A 131 31.03 -1.37 2.61
N VAL A 132 29.99 -2.14 2.28
CA VAL A 132 30.08 -3.23 1.30
C VAL A 132 30.33 -2.62 -0.08
N THR A 133 31.58 -2.63 -0.53
CA THR A 133 32.03 -2.05 -1.81
C THR A 133 31.78 -2.98 -3.01
N GLY A 134 30.80 -3.87 -2.90
CA GLY A 134 30.38 -4.74 -4.00
C GLY A 134 29.77 -3.93 -5.16
N PRO A 135 29.80 -4.46 -6.40
CA PRO A 135 29.24 -3.78 -7.56
C PRO A 135 27.70 -3.75 -7.47
N ARG A 136 27.16 -2.54 -7.19
CA ARG A 136 25.73 -2.19 -7.22
C ARG A 136 25.03 -2.54 -8.55
N ALA A 137 23.70 -2.50 -8.55
CA ALA A 137 22.87 -2.80 -9.70
C ALA A 137 23.28 -2.05 -10.97
N GLN A 138 23.48 -2.80 -12.06
CA GLN A 138 23.74 -2.28 -13.40
C GLN A 138 22.43 -1.88 -14.08
N LEU A 139 22.13 -0.59 -14.03
CA LEU A 139 20.96 0.01 -14.65
C LEU A 139 21.14 0.13 -16.17
N ASN A 140 20.29 -0.57 -16.92
CA ASN A 140 20.22 -0.52 -18.36
C ASN A 140 18.90 0.16 -18.75
N PHE A 141 18.96 1.15 -19.63
CA PHE A 141 17.81 1.96 -20.02
C PHE A 141 17.65 1.93 -21.53
N ALA A 142 16.54 1.34 -22.00
CA ALA A 142 16.21 1.25 -23.41
C ALA A 142 16.06 2.64 -24.05
N ALA A 143 16.05 2.72 -25.39
CA ALA A 143 16.18 4.00 -26.09
C ALA A 143 15.00 4.95 -25.81
N SER A 144 13.79 4.41 -25.61
CA SER A 144 12.57 5.17 -25.33
C SER A 144 12.57 5.94 -24.00
N VAL A 145 13.30 5.46 -22.98
CA VAL A 145 13.17 5.96 -21.61
C VAL A 145 13.68 7.40 -21.51
N SER A 146 12.84 8.33 -21.04
CA SER A 146 13.23 9.74 -20.98
C SER A 146 14.33 9.98 -19.93
N ALA A 147 15.14 11.03 -20.10
CA ALA A 147 16.22 11.34 -19.16
C ALA A 147 15.72 11.58 -17.72
N ALA A 148 14.47 12.05 -17.56
CA ALA A 148 13.82 12.18 -16.26
C ALA A 148 13.50 10.81 -15.66
N ASP A 149 12.83 9.93 -16.40
CA ASP A 149 12.50 8.57 -15.93
C ASP A 149 13.77 7.78 -15.56
N ARG A 150 14.86 7.92 -16.34
CA ARG A 150 16.17 7.32 -16.04
C ARG A 150 16.70 7.81 -14.69
N ALA A 151 16.61 9.11 -14.40
CA ALA A 151 17.07 9.69 -13.14
C ALA A 151 16.22 9.23 -11.96
N THR A 152 14.88 9.23 -12.10
CA THR A 152 13.95 8.74 -11.06
C THR A 152 14.18 7.26 -10.77
N ALA A 153 14.23 6.41 -11.79
CA ALA A 153 14.54 4.98 -11.65
C ALA A 153 15.87 4.74 -10.93
N THR A 154 16.93 5.45 -11.35
CA THR A 154 18.27 5.35 -10.73
C THR A 154 18.25 5.73 -9.25
N SER A 155 17.55 6.81 -8.91
CA SER A 155 17.42 7.29 -7.53
C SER A 155 16.65 6.29 -6.66
N GLN A 156 15.49 5.83 -7.13
CA GLN A 156 14.62 4.92 -6.37
C GLN A 156 15.23 3.53 -6.19
N ILE A 157 15.89 2.99 -7.21
CA ILE A 157 16.55 1.67 -7.12
C ILE A 157 17.72 1.71 -6.12
N LYS A 158 18.52 2.78 -6.11
CA LYS A 158 19.55 2.98 -5.08
C LYS A 158 18.93 3.12 -3.68
N ALA A 159 17.83 3.86 -3.55
CA ALA A 159 17.14 4.03 -2.27
C ALA A 159 16.51 2.71 -1.77
N LEU A 160 16.10 1.82 -2.68
CA LEU A 160 15.67 0.44 -2.39
C LEU A 160 16.84 -0.47 -2.01
N GLU A 161 17.99 -0.41 -2.69
CA GLU A 161 19.23 -1.09 -2.25
C GLU A 161 19.58 -0.67 -0.81
N ASP A 162 19.66 0.65 -0.57
CA ASP A 162 20.02 1.21 0.74
C ASP A 162 18.95 0.88 1.81
N TYR A 163 17.67 0.71 1.43
CA TYR A 163 16.57 0.31 2.33
C TYR A 163 16.64 -1.17 2.71
N TRP A 164 16.66 -2.09 1.73
CA TRP A 164 16.68 -3.53 2.01
C TRP A 164 18.01 -4.00 2.62
N GLN A 165 19.12 -3.30 2.38
CA GLN A 165 20.36 -3.52 3.13
C GLN A 165 20.21 -3.17 4.63
N ARG A 166 19.32 -2.25 5.02
CA ARG A 166 19.02 -1.96 6.44
C ARG A 166 18.00 -2.92 7.02
N GLU A 167 16.86 -3.14 6.34
CA GLU A 167 15.76 -3.93 6.89
C GLU A 167 16.08 -5.44 6.94
N VAL A 168 16.77 -5.98 5.91
CA VAL A 168 17.02 -7.44 5.79
C VAL A 168 18.47 -7.84 5.56
N GLY A 169 19.40 -6.88 5.46
CA GLY A 169 20.84 -7.15 5.32
C GLY A 169 21.27 -7.68 3.94
N LEU A 170 20.49 -7.41 2.89
CA LEU A 170 20.79 -7.87 1.53
C LEU A 170 21.44 -6.80 0.65
N THR A 171 22.63 -7.12 0.14
CA THR A 171 23.22 -6.50 -1.06
C THR A 171 22.97 -7.38 -2.30
N PHE A 172 22.69 -6.74 -3.43
CA PHE A 172 22.53 -7.40 -4.73
C PHE A 172 23.73 -7.12 -5.63
N GLU A 173 24.75 -7.98 -5.58
CA GLU A 173 25.90 -7.87 -6.47
C GLU A 173 25.52 -8.26 -7.91
N GLY A 174 25.86 -7.41 -8.89
CA GLY A 174 25.70 -7.73 -10.31
C GLY A 174 24.25 -7.75 -10.87
N LEU A 175 23.25 -7.38 -10.09
CA LEU A 175 21.84 -7.22 -10.50
C LEU A 175 21.73 -6.35 -11.78
N LYS A 176 21.00 -6.80 -12.82
CA LYS A 176 20.86 -6.07 -14.10
C LYS A 176 19.41 -5.69 -14.38
N ILE A 177 19.05 -4.48 -13.96
CA ILE A 177 17.71 -3.93 -14.17
C ILE A 177 17.62 -3.32 -15.58
N ILE A 178 16.52 -3.59 -16.29
CA ILE A 178 16.28 -3.11 -17.65
C ILE A 178 14.93 -2.38 -17.69
N VAL A 179 14.98 -1.06 -17.80
CA VAL A 179 13.78 -0.22 -17.90
C VAL A 179 13.54 0.16 -19.37
N ALA A 180 12.29 0.07 -19.81
CA ALA A 180 11.83 0.42 -21.15
C ALA A 180 10.46 1.11 -21.10
N GLN A 181 10.03 1.73 -22.21
CA GLN A 181 8.64 2.21 -22.34
C GLN A 181 7.81 1.28 -23.24
N ASP A 182 8.41 0.58 -24.20
CA ASP A 182 7.72 -0.41 -25.05
C ASP A 182 8.22 -1.83 -24.75
N PHE A 183 7.32 -2.69 -24.28
CA PHE A 183 7.65 -4.10 -24.07
C PHE A 183 7.97 -4.82 -25.38
N GLU A 184 7.20 -4.58 -26.45
CA GLU A 184 7.29 -5.37 -27.67
C GLU A 184 8.59 -5.12 -28.42
N SER A 185 8.97 -3.86 -28.63
CA SER A 185 10.21 -3.54 -29.36
C SER A 185 11.48 -3.58 -28.51
N GLU A 186 11.42 -3.39 -27.18
CA GLU A 186 12.63 -3.23 -26.35
C GLU A 186 12.89 -4.40 -25.37
N LEU A 187 11.86 -5.09 -24.85
CA LEU A 187 12.03 -6.14 -23.82
C LEU A 187 11.62 -7.55 -24.25
N ALA A 188 10.77 -7.72 -25.26
CA ALA A 188 10.15 -8.99 -25.61
C ALA A 188 11.14 -10.15 -25.78
N ASP A 189 12.28 -9.91 -26.42
CA ASP A 189 13.33 -10.91 -26.64
C ASP A 189 14.12 -11.25 -25.37
N THR A 190 14.28 -10.29 -24.45
CA THR A 190 14.87 -10.56 -23.11
C THR A 190 13.89 -11.38 -22.26
N TYR A 191 12.60 -11.00 -22.27
CA TYR A 191 11.55 -11.72 -21.56
C TYR A 191 11.36 -13.14 -22.10
N ALA A 192 11.40 -13.31 -23.43
CA ALA A 192 11.34 -14.61 -24.10
C ALA A 192 12.52 -15.50 -23.70
N THR A 193 13.75 -14.96 -23.74
CA THR A 193 14.98 -15.65 -23.34
C THR A 193 14.91 -16.11 -21.89
N ALA A 194 14.48 -15.24 -20.98
CA ALA A 194 14.32 -15.56 -19.57
C ALA A 194 13.22 -16.61 -19.35
N THR A 195 11.97 -16.30 -19.72
CA THR A 195 10.82 -17.20 -19.49
C THR A 195 10.82 -18.48 -20.34
N ARG A 196 11.86 -18.71 -21.17
CA ARG A 196 12.02 -19.85 -22.08
C ARG A 196 10.86 -20.00 -23.06
N ARG A 197 10.37 -18.87 -23.57
CA ARG A 197 9.27 -18.73 -24.54
C ARG A 197 9.81 -18.26 -25.88
N THR A 198 9.02 -18.40 -26.95
CA THR A 198 9.25 -17.60 -28.17
C THR A 198 8.90 -16.12 -27.92
N ARG A 199 9.45 -15.22 -28.75
CA ARG A 199 9.10 -13.78 -28.74
C ARG A 199 7.59 -13.54 -28.87
N ALA A 200 6.91 -14.33 -29.70
CA ALA A 200 5.45 -14.25 -29.89
C ALA A 200 4.67 -14.64 -28.64
N GLU A 201 5.07 -15.72 -27.95
CA GLU A 201 4.47 -16.14 -26.69
C GLU A 201 4.78 -15.18 -25.54
N ALA A 202 5.96 -14.56 -25.53
CA ALA A 202 6.34 -13.51 -24.58
C ALA A 202 5.42 -12.28 -24.71
N ILE A 203 5.27 -11.74 -25.93
CA ILE A 203 4.36 -10.62 -26.23
C ILE A 203 2.90 -10.99 -25.89
N THR A 204 2.44 -12.18 -26.32
CA THR A 204 1.10 -12.67 -26.02
C THR A 204 0.87 -12.80 -24.51
N ASN A 205 1.85 -13.30 -23.76
CA ASN A 205 1.75 -13.45 -22.31
C ASN A 205 1.81 -12.11 -21.56
N PHE A 206 2.59 -11.14 -22.06
CA PHE A 206 2.62 -9.79 -21.50
C PHE A 206 1.28 -9.07 -21.71
N ASN A 207 0.82 -9.01 -22.97
CA ASN A 207 -0.42 -8.32 -23.35
C ASN A 207 -1.68 -8.94 -22.72
N ASN A 208 -1.73 -10.28 -22.56
CA ASN A 208 -2.86 -10.96 -21.93
C ASN A 208 -2.98 -10.71 -20.42
N ASN A 209 -1.88 -10.41 -19.72
CA ASN A 209 -1.89 -10.11 -18.29
C ASN A 209 -1.91 -8.60 -18.00
N ARG A 210 -1.56 -7.75 -18.98
CA ARG A 210 -1.49 -6.29 -18.86
C ARG A 210 -0.56 -5.81 -17.73
N TRP A 211 0.58 -6.48 -17.60
CA TRP A 211 1.65 -6.10 -16.68
C TRP A 211 2.11 -4.65 -16.91
N VAL A 212 2.37 -3.91 -15.83
CA VAL A 212 3.02 -2.58 -15.85
C VAL A 212 4.54 -2.71 -15.61
N ALA A 213 4.93 -3.79 -14.96
CA ALA A 213 6.30 -4.28 -14.86
C ALA A 213 6.26 -5.81 -14.64
N VAL A 214 7.41 -6.46 -14.77
CA VAL A 214 7.66 -7.83 -14.32
C VAL A 214 9.11 -7.93 -13.85
N ALA A 215 9.32 -8.18 -12.57
CA ALA A 215 10.53 -8.81 -12.07
C ALA A 215 10.56 -10.27 -12.56
N ILE A 216 11.64 -10.67 -13.23
CA ILE A 216 11.88 -12.07 -13.60
C ILE A 216 12.98 -12.61 -12.66
N PRO A 217 12.63 -13.16 -11.48
CA PRO A 217 13.56 -13.88 -10.65
C PRO A 217 14.10 -15.10 -11.40
N GLN A 218 15.38 -15.03 -11.78
CA GLN A 218 16.09 -16.14 -12.40
C GLN A 218 17.55 -16.17 -11.96
N SER A 219 17.81 -17.01 -10.97
CA SER A 219 19.06 -17.74 -10.82
C SER A 219 19.31 -18.63 -12.04
N TYR A 220 19.87 -18.05 -13.10
CA TYR A 220 20.50 -18.80 -14.16
C TYR A 220 21.62 -19.70 -13.56
N PRO A 221 21.70 -21.00 -13.91
CA PRO A 221 22.76 -21.89 -13.41
C PRO A 221 24.19 -21.41 -13.73
N ASP A 222 24.31 -20.56 -14.76
CA ASP A 222 25.52 -19.91 -15.22
C ASP A 222 25.72 -18.47 -14.68
N GLY A 223 25.05 -18.12 -13.58
CA GLY A 223 25.30 -16.88 -12.81
C GLY A 223 24.92 -15.58 -13.51
N LYS A 224 24.09 -15.65 -14.57
CA LYS A 224 23.58 -14.47 -15.28
C LYS A 224 22.67 -13.62 -14.39
N PRO A 225 22.60 -12.31 -14.65
CA PRO A 225 22.00 -11.39 -13.72
C PRO A 225 20.47 -11.45 -13.72
N LEU A 226 19.94 -11.29 -12.52
CA LEU A 226 18.55 -11.04 -12.17
C LEU A 226 17.98 -9.85 -12.97
N VAL A 227 16.82 -10.01 -13.63
CA VAL A 227 16.25 -9.00 -14.57
C VAL A 227 14.91 -8.46 -14.08
N LEU A 228 14.90 -7.18 -13.70
CA LEU A 228 13.68 -6.39 -13.57
C LEU A 228 13.34 -5.75 -14.91
N SER A 229 12.15 -6.04 -15.45
CA SER A 229 11.60 -5.51 -16.70
C SER A 229 10.42 -4.57 -16.42
N ILE A 230 10.66 -3.26 -16.31
CA ILE A 230 9.56 -2.26 -16.21
C ILE A 230 9.18 -1.83 -17.63
N ALA A 231 7.89 -1.90 -17.98
CA ALA A 231 7.42 -1.57 -19.34
C ALA A 231 5.99 -1.04 -19.40
N THR A 232 5.82 0.00 -20.22
CA THR A 232 4.61 0.78 -20.49
C THR A 232 4.20 1.77 -19.38
N ARG A 233 3.70 2.94 -19.83
CA ARG A 233 2.93 3.92 -19.06
C ARG A 233 3.53 4.49 -17.76
N TRP A 234 4.85 4.47 -17.58
CA TRP A 234 5.53 5.36 -16.61
C TRP A 234 5.04 6.84 -16.74
N PRO A 235 4.87 7.42 -17.95
CA PRO A 235 4.33 8.78 -18.11
C PRO A 235 2.80 8.91 -17.99
N SER A 236 2.07 7.82 -17.68
CA SER A 236 0.63 7.84 -17.41
C SER A 236 0.25 7.17 -16.08
N ALA A 237 1.23 6.91 -15.22
CA ALA A 237 0.99 6.88 -13.79
C ALA A 237 0.57 8.30 -13.38
N PRO A 238 -0.57 8.50 -12.68
CA PRO A 238 -1.11 9.84 -12.44
C PRO A 238 -0.28 10.66 -11.44
N ASP A 239 0.62 10.01 -10.70
CA ASP A 239 1.56 10.62 -9.76
C ASP A 239 2.89 9.84 -9.71
N GLU A 240 3.91 10.48 -9.17
CA GLU A 240 5.25 9.89 -8.96
C GLU A 240 5.19 8.70 -7.98
N THR A 241 4.31 8.78 -6.97
CA THR A 241 4.08 7.73 -5.95
C THR A 241 3.76 6.37 -6.58
N SER A 242 2.93 6.37 -7.63
CA SER A 242 2.52 5.17 -8.36
C SER A 242 3.70 4.51 -9.09
N ALA A 243 4.62 5.30 -9.65
CA ALA A 243 5.85 4.78 -10.26
C ALA A 243 6.81 4.21 -9.17
N ILE A 244 6.98 4.93 -8.06
CA ILE A 244 7.77 4.46 -6.90
C ILE A 244 7.23 3.13 -6.37
N TRP A 245 5.91 2.98 -6.27
CA TRP A 245 5.25 1.77 -5.82
C TRP A 245 5.56 0.57 -6.72
N VAL A 246 5.44 0.70 -8.04
CA VAL A 246 5.77 -0.39 -8.99
C VAL A 246 7.24 -0.79 -8.87
N ILE A 247 8.17 0.16 -8.82
CA ILE A 247 9.61 -0.17 -8.66
C ILE A 247 9.83 -0.94 -7.34
N ALA A 248 9.20 -0.52 -6.25
CA ALA A 248 9.38 -1.14 -4.93
C ALA A 248 8.74 -2.54 -4.81
N HIS A 249 7.57 -2.76 -5.42
CA HIS A 249 6.89 -4.06 -5.52
C HIS A 249 7.80 -5.07 -6.22
N GLU A 250 8.20 -4.72 -7.44
CA GLU A 250 8.98 -5.60 -8.30
C GLU A 250 10.40 -5.83 -7.76
N TYR A 251 11.00 -4.82 -7.10
CA TYR A 251 12.25 -4.99 -6.36
C TYR A 251 12.08 -5.97 -5.19
N TYR A 252 10.91 -6.04 -4.55
CA TYR A 252 10.71 -7.01 -3.48
C TYR A 252 10.62 -8.46 -3.99
N HIS A 253 10.17 -8.73 -5.23
CA HIS A 253 10.32 -10.07 -5.81
C HIS A 253 11.79 -10.51 -5.88
N LEU A 254 12.72 -9.57 -6.07
CA LEU A 254 14.17 -9.83 -6.03
C LEU A 254 14.63 -10.18 -4.61
N VAL A 255 14.06 -9.52 -3.59
CA VAL A 255 14.28 -9.82 -2.17
C VAL A 255 13.71 -11.20 -1.81
N GLN A 256 12.49 -11.52 -2.23
CA GLN A 256 11.86 -12.84 -2.03
C GLN A 256 12.71 -13.96 -2.61
N ASP A 257 13.12 -13.85 -3.87
CA ASP A 257 14.00 -14.78 -4.59
C ASP A 257 15.32 -14.98 -3.83
N ARG A 258 15.99 -13.87 -3.47
CA ARG A 258 17.29 -13.90 -2.79
C ARG A 258 17.24 -14.44 -1.36
N LEU A 259 16.17 -14.16 -0.60
CA LEU A 259 15.98 -14.69 0.76
C LEU A 259 15.57 -16.17 0.76
N SER A 260 14.77 -16.59 -0.23
CA SER A 260 14.26 -17.97 -0.37
C SER A 260 15.19 -18.93 -1.11
N ASP A 261 16.37 -18.48 -1.53
CA ASP A 261 17.30 -19.29 -2.34
C ASP A 261 16.61 -19.83 -3.61
N ASN A 262 15.85 -18.93 -4.26
CA ASN A 262 15.10 -19.13 -5.51
C ASN A 262 13.87 -20.05 -5.40
N GLN A 263 13.31 -20.21 -4.19
CA GLN A 263 12.10 -21.00 -3.89
C GLN A 263 10.80 -20.15 -3.88
N ILE A 264 10.84 -18.95 -4.48
CA ILE A 264 9.69 -18.02 -4.57
C ILE A 264 8.45 -18.67 -5.23
N SER A 265 8.63 -19.65 -6.11
CA SER A 265 7.57 -20.42 -6.77
C SER A 265 6.81 -21.38 -5.85
N ASP A 266 7.39 -21.70 -4.70
CA ASP A 266 6.91 -22.79 -3.85
C ASP A 266 5.92 -22.28 -2.79
N ALA A 267 5.72 -20.96 -2.74
CA ALA A 267 4.77 -20.25 -1.91
C ALA A 267 3.44 -19.93 -2.66
N PRO A 268 2.32 -19.72 -1.94
CA PRO A 268 1.06 -19.29 -2.51
C PRO A 268 1.16 -17.95 -3.24
N LEU A 269 0.44 -17.77 -4.35
CA LEU A 269 0.50 -16.50 -5.10
C LEU A 269 0.05 -15.29 -4.26
N TRP A 270 -0.90 -15.45 -3.33
CA TRP A 270 -1.26 -14.37 -2.39
C TRP A 270 -0.10 -13.97 -1.46
N ALA A 271 0.82 -14.89 -1.14
CA ALA A 271 1.98 -14.59 -0.30
C ALA A 271 3.06 -13.89 -1.12
N THR A 272 3.31 -14.37 -2.35
CA THR A 272 4.27 -13.78 -3.30
C THR A 272 3.87 -12.36 -3.69
N GLU A 273 2.68 -12.16 -4.27
CA GLU A 273 2.20 -10.84 -4.69
C GLU A 273 1.88 -9.95 -3.49
N GLY A 274 1.22 -10.51 -2.47
CA GLY A 274 0.77 -9.74 -1.30
C GLY A 274 1.91 -9.23 -0.41
N SER A 275 3.01 -9.98 -0.26
CA SER A 275 4.16 -9.45 0.47
C SER A 275 4.98 -8.44 -0.35
N ALA A 276 4.91 -8.47 -1.68
CA ALA A 276 5.49 -7.44 -2.55
C ALA A 276 4.69 -6.12 -2.49
N ASP A 277 3.34 -6.18 -2.55
CA ASP A 277 2.45 -5.04 -2.27
C ASP A 277 2.78 -4.42 -0.91
N TYR A 278 2.80 -5.26 0.14
CA TYR A 278 3.07 -4.85 1.52
C TYR A 278 4.45 -4.18 1.65
N ALA A 279 5.48 -4.77 1.04
CA ALA A 279 6.83 -4.24 1.03
C ALA A 279 6.94 -2.91 0.28
N ALA A 280 6.23 -2.74 -0.84
CA ALA A 280 6.15 -1.48 -1.58
C ALA A 280 5.52 -0.37 -0.73
N TYR A 281 4.42 -0.66 -0.04
CA TYR A 281 3.80 0.30 0.88
C TYR A 281 4.71 0.61 2.09
N ARG A 282 5.38 -0.38 2.69
CA ARG A 282 6.36 -0.19 3.77
C ARG A 282 7.53 0.71 3.37
N TYR A 283 8.03 0.57 2.13
CA TYR A 283 9.05 1.44 1.58
C TYR A 283 8.55 2.89 1.43
N ILE A 284 7.37 3.10 0.84
CA ILE A 284 6.75 4.43 0.68
C ILE A 284 6.45 5.09 2.04
N ASP A 285 6.01 4.33 3.04
CA ASP A 285 5.83 4.83 4.40
C ASP A 285 7.15 5.34 5.00
N SER A 286 8.26 4.65 4.72
CA SER A 286 9.60 5.09 5.17
C SER A 286 10.10 6.36 4.48
N LEU A 287 9.69 6.61 3.22
CA LEU A 287 9.98 7.85 2.49
C LEU A 287 9.10 9.02 2.95
N THR A 288 7.83 8.74 3.26
CA THR A 288 6.81 9.77 3.58
C THR A 288 6.65 10.05 5.07
N GLY A 289 7.24 9.22 5.95
CA GLY A 289 7.03 9.29 7.40
C GLY A 289 5.62 8.85 7.84
N ASN A 290 4.89 8.12 6.98
CA ASN A 290 3.51 7.76 7.23
C ASN A 290 3.38 6.61 8.24
N THR A 291 3.00 6.95 9.48
CA THR A 291 2.82 5.99 10.58
C THR A 291 1.42 5.36 10.65
N THR A 292 0.54 5.62 9.68
CA THR A 292 -0.81 5.04 9.64
C THR A 292 -0.75 3.53 9.48
N SER A 293 -1.45 2.74 10.32
CA SER A 293 -1.51 1.27 10.18
C SER A 293 -1.80 0.85 8.73
N LEU A 294 -0.94 -0.03 8.17
CA LEU A 294 -1.12 -0.60 6.84
C LEU A 294 -2.39 -1.45 6.78
N THR A 295 -2.63 -2.25 7.81
CA THR A 295 -3.84 -3.05 7.98
C THR A 295 -5.11 -2.20 7.87
N ALA A 296 -5.12 -0.98 8.45
CA ALA A 296 -6.25 -0.06 8.33
C ALA A 296 -6.40 0.53 6.91
N ARG A 297 -5.30 0.76 6.17
CA ARG A 297 -5.31 1.29 4.80
C ARG A 297 -5.67 0.25 3.73
N LEU A 298 -5.21 -0.98 3.89
CA LEU A 298 -5.37 -2.07 2.92
C LEU A 298 -6.72 -2.77 3.05
N ARG A 299 -7.32 -2.78 4.25
CA ARG A 299 -8.58 -3.47 4.54
C ARG A 299 -9.72 -3.12 3.57
N PRO A 300 -10.00 -1.85 3.23
CA PRO A 300 -11.07 -1.54 2.28
C PRO A 300 -10.85 -2.18 0.90
N ALA A 301 -9.62 -2.27 0.41
CA ALA A 301 -9.32 -2.88 -0.89
C ALA A 301 -9.53 -4.41 -0.87
N ALA A 302 -9.11 -5.08 0.21
CA ALA A 302 -9.31 -6.53 0.42
C ALA A 302 -10.76 -6.93 0.72
N ALA A 303 -11.57 -6.02 1.24
CA ALA A 303 -13.00 -6.24 1.49
C ALA A 303 -13.88 -6.10 0.22
N LEU A 304 -13.30 -5.65 -0.91
CA LEU A 304 -13.93 -5.73 -2.24
C LEU A 304 -13.85 -7.14 -2.85
N THR A 305 -12.98 -8.00 -2.33
CA THR A 305 -12.68 -9.31 -2.91
C THR A 305 -13.57 -10.39 -2.30
N THR A 306 -14.36 -11.06 -3.13
CA THR A 306 -15.21 -12.20 -2.74
C THR A 306 -14.43 -13.52 -2.57
N ALA A 307 -13.31 -13.68 -3.29
CA ALA A 307 -12.44 -14.84 -3.17
C ALA A 307 -11.89 -15.02 -1.74
N SER A 308 -11.80 -16.26 -1.26
CA SER A 308 -11.06 -16.54 -0.02
C SER A 308 -9.56 -16.54 -0.27
N ILE A 309 -8.76 -16.17 0.73
CA ILE A 309 -7.29 -16.17 0.64
C ILE A 309 -6.73 -17.55 0.26
N SER A 310 -7.30 -18.63 0.81
CA SER A 310 -6.95 -20.01 0.49
C SER A 310 -7.25 -20.38 -0.97
N SER A 311 -8.24 -19.75 -1.60
CA SER A 311 -8.54 -19.92 -3.02
C SER A 311 -7.58 -19.16 -3.94
N LEU A 312 -6.76 -18.26 -3.40
CA LEU A 312 -5.78 -17.48 -4.16
C LEU A 312 -4.40 -18.15 -4.23
N ASN A 313 -4.22 -19.35 -3.66
CA ASN A 313 -2.92 -20.04 -3.64
C ASN A 313 -2.33 -20.27 -5.04
N GLN A 314 -3.17 -20.58 -6.03
CA GLN A 314 -2.80 -20.76 -7.44
C GLN A 314 -3.22 -19.56 -8.31
N GLY A 315 -3.58 -18.44 -7.68
CA GLY A 315 -4.13 -17.27 -8.35
C GLY A 315 -5.51 -17.49 -8.99
N CYS A 316 -5.85 -16.58 -9.91
CA CYS A 316 -7.16 -16.54 -10.54
C CYS A 316 -7.12 -17.10 -11.98
N SER A 317 -7.63 -18.32 -12.18
CA SER A 317 -7.72 -18.96 -13.49
C SER A 317 -8.75 -18.27 -14.40
N THR A 318 -8.62 -18.40 -15.72
CA THR A 318 -9.50 -17.71 -16.69
C THR A 318 -10.99 -18.00 -16.46
N ALA A 319 -11.35 -19.25 -16.11
CA ALA A 319 -12.73 -19.61 -15.79
C ALA A 319 -13.25 -18.89 -14.53
N ARG A 320 -12.42 -18.78 -13.47
CA ARG A 320 -12.78 -18.08 -12.23
C ARG A 320 -12.88 -16.56 -12.40
N ARG A 321 -12.11 -15.98 -13.34
CA ARG A 321 -12.29 -14.58 -13.78
C ARG A 321 -13.63 -14.40 -14.51
N GLN A 322 -13.98 -15.34 -15.40
CA GLN A 322 -15.20 -15.28 -16.21
C GLN A 322 -16.47 -15.49 -15.39
N SER A 323 -16.42 -16.26 -14.29
CA SER A 323 -17.53 -16.38 -13.33
C SER A 323 -17.62 -15.20 -12.34
N GLY A 324 -16.62 -14.32 -12.28
CA GLY A 324 -16.52 -13.26 -11.27
C GLY A 324 -16.19 -13.78 -9.86
N GLU A 325 -15.69 -15.01 -9.74
CA GLU A 325 -15.30 -15.62 -8.47
C GLU A 325 -13.99 -15.02 -7.91
N CYS A 326 -13.10 -14.56 -8.79
CA CYS A 326 -11.91 -13.79 -8.43
C CYS A 326 -11.47 -12.81 -9.53
N SER A 327 -10.64 -11.85 -9.14
CA SER A 327 -9.92 -10.91 -9.97
C SER A 327 -8.42 -11.24 -9.99
N PRO A 328 -7.68 -10.93 -11.08
CA PRO A 328 -6.21 -10.93 -11.07
C PRO A 328 -5.60 -10.05 -9.97
N LEU A 329 -6.33 -9.04 -9.48
CA LEU A 329 -5.89 -8.14 -8.41
C LEU A 329 -6.12 -8.67 -6.98
N ASP A 330 -6.77 -9.82 -6.83
CA ASP A 330 -7.10 -10.36 -5.50
C ASP A 330 -5.88 -10.87 -4.71
N PRO A 331 -4.87 -11.56 -5.30
CA PRO A 331 -3.64 -11.95 -4.59
C PRO A 331 -2.92 -10.74 -3.98
N TYR A 332 -2.84 -9.63 -4.73
CA TYR A 332 -2.29 -8.34 -4.31
C TYR A 332 -3.08 -7.77 -3.12
N ARG A 333 -4.38 -7.49 -3.32
CA ARG A 333 -5.25 -6.85 -2.33
C ARG A 333 -5.41 -7.64 -1.04
N VAL A 334 -5.76 -8.92 -1.15
CA VAL A 334 -6.03 -9.78 0.01
C VAL A 334 -4.73 -10.23 0.67
N GLY A 335 -3.70 -10.54 -0.12
CA GLY A 335 -2.39 -10.92 0.38
C GLY A 335 -1.67 -9.78 1.09
N SER A 336 -1.79 -8.54 0.64
CA SER A 336 -1.17 -7.39 1.31
C SER A 336 -1.84 -7.03 2.64
N LEU A 337 -3.18 -7.13 2.72
CA LEU A 337 -3.88 -7.10 4.00
C LEU A 337 -3.41 -8.25 4.90
N ALA A 338 -3.22 -9.46 4.37
CA ALA A 338 -2.74 -10.60 5.14
C ALA A 338 -1.33 -10.40 5.69
N HIS A 339 -0.37 -9.92 4.89
CA HIS A 339 0.97 -9.63 5.38
C HIS A 339 0.98 -8.46 6.38
N ALA A 340 0.12 -7.46 6.22
CA ALA A 340 -0.06 -6.40 7.22
C ALA A 340 -0.64 -6.95 8.54
N TRP A 341 -1.66 -7.81 8.48
CA TRP A 341 -2.27 -8.45 9.66
C TRP A 341 -1.31 -9.41 10.37
N LEU A 342 -0.52 -10.17 9.61
CA LEU A 342 0.52 -11.07 10.15
C LEU A 342 1.64 -10.27 10.81
N ALA A 343 2.09 -9.17 10.18
CA ALA A 343 3.10 -8.27 10.75
C ALA A 343 2.60 -7.57 12.03
N ASP A 344 1.37 -7.05 12.03
CA ASP A 344 0.71 -6.45 13.20
C ASP A 344 0.51 -7.46 14.36
N ARG A 345 0.53 -8.77 14.08
CA ARG A 345 0.45 -9.85 15.10
C ARG A 345 1.80 -10.40 15.54
N THR A 346 2.89 -10.09 14.83
CA THR A 346 4.21 -10.71 15.04
C THR A 346 5.29 -9.63 15.07
N THR A 347 5.96 -9.37 13.95
CA THR A 347 6.83 -8.20 13.77
C THR A 347 6.74 -7.67 12.33
N PRO A 348 7.08 -6.38 12.09
CA PRO A 348 7.19 -5.83 10.74
C PRO A 348 8.16 -6.57 9.80
N ALA A 349 9.14 -7.30 10.34
CA ALA A 349 10.12 -8.07 9.56
C ALA A 349 9.65 -9.50 9.23
N ALA A 350 8.59 -10.01 9.88
CA ALA A 350 8.13 -11.39 9.71
C ALA A 350 7.80 -11.76 8.23
N PRO A 351 7.22 -10.87 7.39
CA PRO A 351 7.07 -11.13 5.95
C PRO A 351 8.37 -11.39 5.20
N SER A 352 9.53 -10.92 5.67
CA SER A 352 10.85 -11.21 5.10
C SER A 352 11.51 -12.43 5.75
N GLU A 353 11.31 -12.64 7.06
CA GLU A 353 11.75 -13.88 7.74
C GLU A 353 11.06 -15.12 7.17
N PHE A 354 9.80 -15.01 6.70
CA PHE A 354 9.10 -16.07 5.97
C PHE A 354 9.92 -16.57 4.78
N TRP A 355 10.40 -15.65 3.93
CA TRP A 355 11.23 -16.00 2.77
C TRP A 355 12.60 -16.54 3.19
N ARG A 356 13.20 -16.08 4.31
CA ARG A 356 14.43 -16.69 4.87
C ARG A 356 14.23 -18.10 5.42
N LYS A 357 13.04 -18.42 5.93
CA LYS A 357 12.70 -19.74 6.52
C LYS A 357 12.29 -20.73 5.42
N LEU A 358 11.48 -20.28 4.46
CA LEU A 358 11.70 -20.46 3.02
C LEU A 358 12.55 -21.68 2.60
N ARG A 359 13.77 -21.30 2.20
CA ARG A 359 14.90 -22.10 1.73
C ARG A 359 15.29 -23.33 2.55
N PHE A 360 14.87 -23.40 3.82
CA PHE A 360 15.25 -24.46 4.77
C PHE A 360 14.07 -25.37 5.13
N ALA A 361 12.85 -25.04 4.69
CA ALA A 361 11.63 -25.77 5.03
C ALA A 361 11.31 -26.84 3.98
N THR A 362 10.66 -27.93 4.40
CA THR A 362 10.19 -28.99 3.48
C THR A 362 9.06 -28.52 2.56
N ASN A 363 8.34 -27.46 2.97
CA ASN A 363 7.29 -26.79 2.22
C ASN A 363 7.00 -25.40 2.82
N TRP A 364 6.24 -24.58 2.10
CA TRP A 364 5.90 -23.23 2.55
C TRP A 364 5.00 -23.21 3.79
N GLU A 365 4.15 -24.22 4.01
CA GLU A 365 3.33 -24.34 5.22
C GLU A 365 4.21 -24.43 6.48
N THR A 366 5.31 -25.19 6.40
CA THR A 366 6.30 -25.30 7.48
C THR A 366 7.00 -23.97 7.69
N ALA A 367 7.48 -23.31 6.62
CA ALA A 367 8.09 -21.99 6.71
C ALA A 367 7.15 -20.96 7.36
N PHE A 368 5.87 -20.98 6.97
CA PHE A 368 4.81 -20.12 7.52
C PHE A 368 4.61 -20.36 9.02
N GLN A 369 4.41 -21.62 9.43
CA GLN A 369 4.24 -22.03 10.82
C GLN A 369 5.45 -21.67 11.70
N THR A 370 6.67 -21.83 11.18
CA THR A 370 7.94 -21.48 11.84
C THR A 370 8.23 -19.97 11.82
N THR A 371 7.47 -19.17 11.09
CA THR A 371 7.58 -17.69 11.06
C THR A 371 6.55 -17.03 11.97
N TYR A 372 5.28 -17.38 11.80
CA TYR A 372 4.16 -16.64 12.39
C TYR A 372 3.56 -17.31 13.63
N GLY A 373 4.01 -18.52 13.99
CA GLY A 373 3.45 -19.28 15.12
C GLY A 373 2.05 -19.84 14.88
N LEU A 374 1.49 -19.68 13.68
CA LEU A 374 0.15 -20.11 13.29
C LEU A 374 0.21 -21.19 12.21
N SER A 375 -0.67 -22.20 12.29
CA SER A 375 -0.86 -23.12 11.18
C SER A 375 -1.54 -22.39 10.01
N THR A 376 -1.34 -22.87 8.79
CA THR A 376 -1.98 -22.26 7.61
C THR A 376 -3.50 -22.40 7.65
N THR A 377 -4.02 -23.49 8.24
CA THR A 377 -5.45 -23.71 8.52
C THR A 377 -6.00 -22.69 9.53
N ASP A 378 -5.30 -22.47 10.65
CA ASP A 378 -5.70 -21.48 11.66
C ASP A 378 -5.64 -20.06 11.10
N PHE A 379 -4.57 -19.75 10.37
CA PHE A 379 -4.41 -18.47 9.67
C PHE A 379 -5.57 -18.21 8.70
N TYR A 380 -5.89 -19.16 7.81
CA TYR A 380 -6.99 -18.98 6.85
C TYR A 380 -8.35 -18.77 7.53
N ARG A 381 -8.61 -19.47 8.66
CA ARG A 381 -9.83 -19.24 9.45
C ARG A 381 -9.83 -17.85 10.10
N ASP A 382 -8.78 -17.51 10.85
CA ASP A 382 -8.72 -16.32 11.68
C ASP A 382 -8.62 -15.03 10.84
N PHE A 383 -7.91 -15.08 9.72
CA PHE A 383 -7.81 -13.98 8.78
C PHE A 383 -9.14 -13.69 8.08
N GLU A 384 -9.88 -14.71 7.66
CA GLU A 384 -11.19 -14.51 7.02
C GLU A 384 -12.24 -13.98 8.00
N ALA A 385 -12.22 -14.43 9.26
CA ALA A 385 -13.04 -13.84 10.32
C ALA A 385 -12.70 -12.34 10.51
N PHE A 386 -11.42 -12.02 10.67
CA PHE A 386 -10.92 -10.64 10.76
C PHE A 386 -11.32 -9.76 9.55
N ARG A 387 -11.25 -10.32 8.33
CA ARG A 387 -11.61 -9.63 7.09
C ARG A 387 -13.12 -9.36 7.01
N ALA A 388 -13.94 -10.30 7.47
CA ALA A 388 -15.40 -10.17 7.52
C ALA A 388 -15.90 -9.21 8.62
N GLU A 389 -15.21 -9.13 9.77
CA GLU A 389 -15.61 -8.30 10.92
C GLU A 389 -15.70 -6.79 10.62
N SER A 390 -15.01 -6.29 9.59
CA SER A 390 -14.40 -4.96 9.70
C SER A 390 -14.57 -4.02 8.49
N SER A 391 -15.45 -4.32 7.54
CA SER A 391 -15.87 -3.38 6.49
C SER A 391 -17.28 -3.68 5.97
N PRO A 392 -18.31 -2.84 6.29
CA PRO A 392 -19.60 -2.96 5.64
C PRO A 392 -19.46 -2.70 4.14
N VAL A 393 -19.84 -3.69 3.34
CA VAL A 393 -19.83 -3.58 1.87
C VAL A 393 -21.18 -3.03 1.43
N ILE A 394 -21.18 -1.80 0.93
CA ILE A 394 -22.27 -1.28 0.11
C ILE A 394 -22.31 -2.11 -1.17
N ARG A 395 -23.48 -2.66 -1.48
CA ARG A 395 -23.78 -3.28 -2.78
C ARG A 395 -24.86 -2.45 -3.45
N GLY A 396 -24.76 -2.26 -4.75
CA GLY A 396 -25.76 -1.48 -5.47
C GLY A 396 -25.83 -1.84 -6.94
N ARG A 397 -26.84 -1.32 -7.63
CA ARG A 397 -26.91 -1.30 -9.08
C ARG A 397 -27.13 0.14 -9.54
N ILE A 398 -26.26 0.60 -10.43
CA ILE A 398 -26.46 1.84 -11.18
C ILE A 398 -27.21 1.50 -12.46
N THR A 399 -28.16 2.35 -12.84
CA THR A 399 -28.76 2.35 -14.17
C THR A 399 -28.70 3.76 -14.77
N VAL A 400 -28.61 3.81 -16.09
CA VAL A 400 -28.73 5.04 -16.86
C VAL A 400 -30.07 4.94 -17.59
N ASN A 401 -30.98 5.87 -17.33
CA ASN A 401 -32.36 5.84 -17.82
C ASN A 401 -33.12 4.50 -17.58
N GLY A 402 -32.78 3.78 -16.51
CA GLY A 402 -33.40 2.51 -16.13
C GLY A 402 -32.75 1.25 -16.72
N THR A 403 -31.86 1.36 -17.71
CA THR A 403 -31.04 0.26 -18.24
C THR A 403 -29.66 0.19 -17.56
N ALA A 404 -28.98 -0.95 -17.62
CA ALA A 404 -27.57 -1.01 -17.19
C ALA A 404 -26.72 0.03 -17.98
N PRO A 405 -25.70 0.65 -17.36
CA PRO A 405 -24.80 1.56 -18.06
C PRO A 405 -24.08 0.85 -19.21
N GLU A 406 -23.79 1.60 -20.29
CA GLU A 406 -23.10 1.06 -21.45
C GLU A 406 -21.64 0.68 -21.14
N THR A 407 -21.10 -0.27 -21.90
CA THR A 407 -19.70 -0.70 -21.75
C THR A 407 -18.74 0.44 -22.09
N GLY A 408 -18.10 0.99 -21.07
CA GLY A 408 -17.16 2.11 -21.19
C GLY A 408 -17.27 3.09 -20.02
N TRP A 409 -18.44 3.17 -19.39
CA TRP A 409 -18.66 3.97 -18.18
C TRP A 409 -17.69 3.56 -17.06
N ARG A 410 -17.06 4.55 -16.42
CA ARG A 410 -16.26 4.33 -15.20
C ARG A 410 -16.94 4.99 -14.00
N PHE A 411 -16.72 4.44 -12.82
CA PHE A 411 -17.25 4.99 -11.59
C PHE A 411 -16.17 5.00 -10.51
N PHE A 412 -16.15 6.07 -9.73
CA PHE A 412 -15.19 6.27 -8.65
C PHE A 412 -15.98 6.69 -7.42
N ILE A 413 -15.66 6.17 -6.23
CA ILE A 413 -16.29 6.65 -5.01
C ILE A 413 -15.20 7.20 -4.09
N CYS A 414 -15.23 8.52 -3.91
CA CYS A 414 -14.27 9.27 -3.12
C CYS A 414 -14.74 9.38 -1.67
N ARG A 415 -13.81 9.39 -0.71
CA ARG A 415 -14.10 9.97 0.61
C ARG A 415 -14.46 11.44 0.45
N ALA A 416 -15.53 11.90 1.09
CA ALA A 416 -15.99 13.28 0.97
C ALA A 416 -15.13 14.29 1.75
N ASP A 417 -14.34 13.78 2.70
CA ASP A 417 -13.38 14.46 3.57
C ASP A 417 -11.91 14.23 3.18
N GLY A 418 -11.64 13.41 2.16
CA GLY A 418 -10.28 13.18 1.67
C GLY A 418 -9.69 14.42 0.97
N PRO A 419 -8.35 14.62 1.02
CA PRO A 419 -7.70 15.76 0.38
C PRO A 419 -7.95 15.75 -1.14
N THR A 420 -8.31 16.92 -1.67
CA THR A 420 -8.66 17.12 -3.09
C THR A 420 -7.48 16.79 -4.00
N GLY A 421 -7.51 15.59 -4.60
CA GLY A 421 -6.45 15.07 -5.46
C GLY A 421 -6.08 13.61 -5.17
N GLN A 422 -6.40 13.08 -3.98
CA GLN A 422 -6.15 11.68 -3.67
C GLN A 422 -6.99 10.75 -4.57
N LEU A 423 -6.37 9.72 -5.13
CA LEU A 423 -7.03 8.73 -5.99
C LEU A 423 -8.21 8.07 -5.26
N CYS A 424 -9.42 8.38 -5.71
CA CYS A 424 -10.63 7.70 -5.26
C CYS A 424 -10.58 6.25 -5.75
N PRO A 425 -10.79 5.24 -4.88
CA PRO A 425 -10.77 3.85 -5.31
C PRO A 425 -11.77 3.62 -6.45
N GLY A 426 -11.23 3.24 -7.61
CA GLY A 426 -12.02 2.96 -8.81
C GLY A 426 -12.94 1.78 -8.57
N VAL A 427 -14.24 1.99 -8.79
CA VAL A 427 -15.26 0.99 -8.53
C VAL A 427 -15.49 0.19 -9.81
N SER A 428 -15.13 -1.09 -9.77
CA SER A 428 -15.37 -2.00 -10.88
C SER A 428 -16.86 -2.31 -10.97
N ILE A 429 -17.58 -1.57 -11.82
CA ILE A 429 -18.99 -1.84 -12.12
C ILE A 429 -19.06 -2.97 -13.14
N GLN A 430 -19.88 -3.97 -12.84
CA GLN A 430 -20.15 -5.12 -13.69
C GLN A 430 -21.02 -4.68 -14.89
N THR A 431 -21.00 -5.45 -15.97
CA THR A 431 -21.76 -5.14 -17.21
C THR A 431 -23.28 -5.11 -17.02
N ASP A 432 -23.80 -5.57 -15.89
CA ASP A 432 -25.21 -5.45 -15.49
C ASP A 432 -25.48 -4.27 -14.53
N GLY A 433 -24.54 -3.34 -14.40
CA GLY A 433 -24.62 -2.15 -13.55
C GLY A 433 -24.36 -2.40 -12.07
N ARG A 434 -24.10 -3.65 -11.63
CA ARG A 434 -23.81 -3.95 -10.22
C ARG A 434 -22.44 -3.44 -9.79
N PHE A 435 -22.35 -2.96 -8.56
CA PHE A 435 -21.09 -2.60 -7.92
C PHE A 435 -21.05 -3.05 -6.47
N GLU A 436 -19.82 -3.25 -5.96
CA GLU A 436 -19.54 -3.47 -4.55
C GLU A 436 -18.50 -2.44 -4.09
N MET A 437 -18.70 -1.88 -2.90
CA MET A 437 -17.75 -0.99 -2.23
C MET A 437 -17.70 -1.27 -0.73
N ALA A 438 -16.53 -1.65 -0.23
CA ALA A 438 -16.21 -1.55 1.18
C ALA A 438 -16.11 -0.07 1.60
N ILE A 439 -16.94 0.35 2.54
CA ILE A 439 -16.84 1.68 3.17
C ILE A 439 -16.25 1.57 4.58
N ALA A 440 -15.58 2.64 5.01
CA ALA A 440 -15.31 2.88 6.41
C ALA A 440 -16.59 3.37 7.10
N ALA A 441 -16.88 2.87 8.30
CA ALA A 441 -18.00 3.36 9.10
C ALA A 441 -17.87 4.86 9.40
N ALA A 442 -19.01 5.54 9.57
CA ALA A 442 -19.11 6.98 9.86
C ALA A 442 -18.35 7.92 8.88
N THR A 443 -18.00 7.44 7.68
CA THR A 443 -17.33 8.22 6.64
C THR A 443 -18.32 8.62 5.55
N ASN A 444 -18.30 9.88 5.13
CA ASN A 444 -19.12 10.38 4.03
C ASN A 444 -18.42 10.13 2.69
N TYR A 445 -19.17 9.91 1.62
CA TYR A 445 -18.64 9.50 0.31
C TYR A 445 -19.23 10.32 -0.85
N ARG A 446 -18.54 10.35 -1.99
CA ARG A 446 -19.00 11.01 -3.23
C ARG A 446 -18.82 10.04 -4.39
N LEU A 447 -19.92 9.62 -5.02
CA LEU A 447 -19.90 8.87 -6.26
C LEU A 447 -19.65 9.85 -7.43
N LEU A 448 -18.65 9.52 -8.24
CA LEU A 448 -18.33 10.12 -9.53
C LEU A 448 -18.61 9.08 -10.62
N TYR A 449 -18.96 9.55 -11.81
CA TYR A 449 -19.01 8.72 -13.02
C TYR A 449 -18.27 9.40 -14.18
N ASP A 450 -17.86 8.62 -15.17
CA ASP A 450 -17.17 9.01 -16.40
C ASP A 450 -17.98 8.42 -17.55
N ASP A 451 -18.68 9.26 -18.31
CA ASP A 451 -19.58 8.85 -19.39
C ASP A 451 -18.83 8.89 -20.73
N PRO A 452 -18.63 7.76 -21.44
CA PRO A 452 -17.93 7.75 -22.72
C PRO A 452 -18.64 8.56 -23.82
N GLY A 453 -19.91 8.94 -23.64
CA GLY A 453 -20.64 9.84 -24.54
C GLY A 453 -20.46 11.33 -24.22
N CYS A 454 -19.95 11.70 -23.05
CA CYS A 454 -19.82 13.09 -22.60
C CYS A 454 -18.53 13.30 -21.80
N ASP A 455 -17.58 14.10 -22.34
CA ASP A 455 -16.19 14.28 -21.88
C ASP A 455 -15.93 14.58 -20.38
N ARG A 456 -16.96 14.78 -19.55
CA ARG A 456 -16.84 15.07 -18.11
C ARG A 456 -17.98 14.46 -17.28
N GLY A 457 -17.60 14.02 -16.09
CA GLY A 457 -18.47 13.34 -15.12
C GLY A 457 -19.37 14.22 -14.25
N GLY A 458 -20.45 13.63 -13.74
CA GLY A 458 -21.32 14.23 -12.72
C GLY A 458 -21.03 13.73 -11.29
N TYR A 459 -21.67 14.39 -10.31
CA TYR A 459 -21.50 14.13 -8.87
C TYR A 459 -22.77 13.58 -8.19
N LEU A 460 -22.60 12.61 -7.31
CA LEU A 460 -23.62 12.13 -6.36
C LEU A 460 -23.03 12.10 -4.95
N ALA A 461 -23.51 12.97 -4.06
CA ALA A 461 -23.06 13.04 -2.68
C ALA A 461 -23.83 12.06 -1.79
N ALA A 462 -23.09 11.35 -0.91
CA ALA A 462 -23.61 10.39 0.05
C ALA A 462 -23.12 10.76 1.46
N THR A 463 -24.04 10.89 2.42
CA THR A 463 -23.67 10.92 3.84
C THR A 463 -23.93 9.55 4.47
N ALA A 464 -23.27 9.26 5.59
CA ALA A 464 -23.47 8.01 6.33
C ALA A 464 -24.93 7.79 6.79
N ASP A 465 -25.75 8.85 6.82
CA ASP A 465 -27.15 8.83 7.23
C ASP A 465 -28.16 8.89 6.06
N THR A 466 -27.76 9.18 4.80
CA THR A 466 -28.69 9.06 3.65
C THR A 466 -28.01 9.05 2.28
N LEU A 467 -28.62 8.31 1.34
CA LEU A 467 -28.39 8.41 -0.10
C LEU A 467 -29.74 8.56 -0.82
N THR A 468 -30.17 9.80 -1.06
CA THR A 468 -31.40 10.11 -1.80
C THR A 468 -31.21 11.28 -2.77
N PRO A 469 -31.55 11.13 -4.06
CA PRO A 469 -31.87 12.26 -4.92
C PRO A 469 -33.14 12.94 -4.38
N SER A 470 -32.97 14.05 -3.66
CA SER A 470 -34.00 14.88 -3.00
C SER A 470 -34.77 14.26 -1.81
N LEU A 471 -34.51 14.85 -0.63
CA LEU A 471 -35.41 15.13 0.52
C LEU A 471 -36.19 14.02 1.26
N VAL A 472 -36.36 14.26 2.57
CA VAL A 472 -37.14 13.50 3.60
C VAL A 472 -36.39 12.31 4.24
N SER A 473 -36.73 12.01 5.49
CA SER A 473 -35.83 11.49 6.54
C SER A 473 -36.27 10.20 7.24
N ALA A 474 -35.30 9.42 7.73
CA ALA A 474 -35.46 8.45 8.83
C ALA A 474 -34.22 8.46 9.75
N ARG A 475 -34.27 7.83 10.94
CA ARG A 475 -33.20 7.90 11.97
C ARG A 475 -32.31 6.65 12.03
N SER A 476 -31.03 6.88 12.34
CA SER A 476 -30.09 6.01 13.08
C SER A 476 -29.95 4.55 12.62
N ILE A 477 -28.86 4.26 11.91
CA ILE A 477 -28.36 2.89 11.72
C ILE A 477 -27.72 2.41 13.02
N ALA A 478 -28.25 1.32 13.60
CA ALA A 478 -27.63 0.64 14.73
C ALA A 478 -26.47 -0.27 14.29
N LEU A 479 -25.53 -0.53 15.20
CA LEU A 479 -24.45 -1.50 15.03
C LEU A 479 -25.03 -2.88 14.71
N GLY A 480 -24.75 -3.42 13.52
CA GLY A 480 -25.25 -4.73 13.08
C GLY A 480 -25.54 -4.88 11.57
N VAL A 481 -25.59 -3.79 10.80
CA VAL A 481 -25.80 -3.86 9.34
C VAL A 481 -24.51 -4.26 8.62
N THR A 482 -24.46 -5.51 8.12
CA THR A 482 -23.28 -6.09 7.43
C THR A 482 -23.21 -5.75 5.94
N ALA A 483 -24.33 -5.44 5.30
CA ALA A 483 -24.41 -4.97 3.92
C ALA A 483 -25.55 -3.97 3.75
N VAL A 484 -25.32 -2.93 2.95
CA VAL A 484 -26.37 -1.98 2.52
C VAL A 484 -26.60 -2.19 1.03
N THR A 485 -27.78 -2.69 0.68
CA THR A 485 -28.24 -2.72 -0.71
C THR A 485 -28.82 -1.36 -1.06
N LEU A 486 -28.12 -0.57 -1.87
CA LEU A 486 -28.66 0.70 -2.37
C LEU A 486 -29.76 0.44 -3.41
N PRO A 487 -30.84 1.26 -3.42
CA PRO A 487 -31.83 1.21 -4.49
C PRO A 487 -31.18 1.59 -5.82
N THR A 488 -31.81 1.17 -6.92
CA THR A 488 -31.39 1.47 -8.29
C THR A 488 -31.16 2.97 -8.49
N ILE A 489 -29.89 3.39 -8.60
CA ILE A 489 -29.55 4.79 -8.88
C ILE A 489 -29.79 5.02 -10.37
N ASN A 490 -30.88 5.70 -10.72
CA ASN A 490 -31.21 6.06 -12.09
C ASN A 490 -30.59 7.43 -12.45
N ILE A 491 -29.51 7.42 -13.22
CA ILE A 491 -28.82 8.65 -13.66
C ILE A 491 -29.55 9.22 -14.89
N GLN A 492 -30.22 10.36 -14.72
CA GLN A 492 -30.75 11.18 -15.81
C GLN A 492 -29.65 12.12 -16.33
N GLY A 493 -28.74 11.59 -17.13
CA GLY A 493 -27.72 12.40 -17.80
C GLY A 493 -28.33 13.27 -18.91
N VAL A 494 -28.30 14.59 -18.73
CA VAL A 494 -28.59 15.57 -19.78
C VAL A 494 -27.32 16.39 -19.99
N CYS A 495 -26.50 16.00 -20.96
CA CYS A 495 -25.26 16.71 -21.26
C CYS A 495 -25.56 18.04 -21.96
N ALA A 496 -25.39 19.14 -21.23
CA ALA A 496 -25.49 20.49 -21.76
C ALA A 496 -24.14 20.88 -22.38
N THR A 497 -24.15 21.32 -23.65
CA THR A 497 -22.95 21.76 -24.36
C THR A 497 -22.81 23.27 -24.30
N VAL A 498 -21.84 23.76 -23.53
CA VAL A 498 -21.47 25.18 -23.49
C VAL A 498 -20.56 25.47 -24.69
N ILE A 499 -21.13 26.06 -25.74
CA ILE A 499 -20.40 26.51 -26.93
C ILE A 499 -20.07 27.98 -26.78
N GLY A 500 -18.80 28.35 -26.94
CA GLY A 500 -18.34 29.71 -26.75
C GLY A 500 -17.21 30.12 -27.68
N ARG A 501 -16.84 31.40 -27.61
CA ARG A 501 -15.74 31.98 -28.39
C ARG A 501 -14.92 32.93 -27.54
N LEU A 502 -13.60 32.77 -27.57
CA LEU A 502 -12.64 33.67 -26.96
C LEU A 502 -12.09 34.63 -28.02
N GLU A 503 -12.40 35.92 -27.88
CA GLU A 503 -11.97 37.00 -28.76
C GLU A 503 -11.02 37.96 -28.02
N ASP A 504 -10.04 38.50 -28.75
CA ASP A 504 -9.27 39.65 -28.29
C ASP A 504 -10.07 40.96 -28.41
N SER A 505 -9.45 42.06 -27.97
CA SER A 505 -10.03 43.41 -28.04
C SER A 505 -10.43 43.90 -29.44
N THR A 506 -9.93 43.25 -30.51
CA THR A 506 -10.27 43.56 -31.91
C THR A 506 -11.41 42.68 -32.46
N GLY A 507 -11.89 41.71 -31.68
CA GLY A 507 -12.86 40.70 -32.13
C GLY A 507 -12.22 39.51 -32.87
N ARG A 508 -10.88 39.41 -32.88
CA ARG A 508 -10.17 38.28 -33.47
C ARG A 508 -10.13 37.13 -32.48
N GLY A 509 -10.38 35.92 -32.98
CA GLY A 509 -10.33 34.71 -32.15
C GLY A 509 -8.93 34.40 -31.63
N ILE A 510 -8.82 34.03 -30.35
CA ILE A 510 -7.56 33.65 -29.72
C ILE A 510 -7.42 32.12 -29.71
N PRO A 511 -6.50 31.52 -30.48
CA PRO A 511 -6.34 30.06 -30.57
C PRO A 511 -5.49 29.47 -29.44
N ASP A 512 -5.53 28.14 -29.31
CA ASP A 512 -4.67 27.33 -28.43
C ASP A 512 -4.78 27.60 -26.91
N VAL A 513 -5.75 28.42 -26.48
CA VAL A 513 -6.02 28.72 -25.07
C VAL A 513 -6.79 27.57 -24.44
N SER A 514 -6.34 27.09 -23.28
CA SER A 514 -7.01 26.00 -22.57
C SER A 514 -8.25 26.52 -21.84
N VAL A 515 -9.41 25.92 -22.11
CA VAL A 515 -10.71 26.29 -21.52
C VAL A 515 -11.27 25.11 -20.74
N ALA A 516 -11.45 25.30 -19.43
CA ALA A 516 -11.98 24.31 -18.51
C ALA A 516 -13.37 24.71 -18.00
N ALA A 517 -14.19 23.71 -17.65
CA ALA A 517 -15.35 23.93 -16.80
C ALA A 517 -14.96 23.67 -15.33
N CYS A 518 -15.42 24.55 -14.45
CA CYS A 518 -15.27 24.42 -13.01
C CYS A 518 -16.66 24.43 -12.35
N PHE A 519 -16.79 23.61 -11.32
CA PHE A 519 -17.93 23.55 -10.43
C PHE A 519 -17.58 24.28 -9.13
N VAL A 520 -18.55 24.44 -8.22
CA VAL A 520 -18.42 25.37 -7.07
C VAL A 520 -17.26 25.02 -6.11
N ASP A 521 -16.79 23.76 -6.11
CA ASP A 521 -15.64 23.30 -5.31
C ASP A 521 -14.36 22.95 -6.10
N ARG A 522 -14.41 22.79 -7.44
CA ARG A 522 -13.28 22.24 -8.25
C ARG A 522 -13.29 22.70 -9.70
N CYS A 523 -12.09 22.93 -10.26
CA CYS A 523 -11.87 22.96 -11.71
C CYS A 523 -11.43 21.58 -12.22
N MET A 524 -12.07 21.07 -13.28
CA MET A 524 -11.59 19.87 -13.96
C MET A 524 -10.49 20.22 -14.96
N LEU A 525 -9.29 19.64 -14.81
CA LEU A 525 -8.13 19.94 -15.67
C LEU A 525 -8.27 19.52 -17.14
N PHE A 526 -9.27 18.71 -17.46
CA PHE A 526 -9.55 18.19 -18.81
C PHE A 526 -10.20 19.26 -19.72
N GLY A 527 -9.56 20.40 -19.85
CA GLY A 527 -9.99 21.53 -20.67
C GLY A 527 -9.75 21.31 -22.16
N GLY A 528 -10.71 21.73 -22.99
CA GLY A 528 -10.52 21.78 -24.44
C GLY A 528 -9.75 23.04 -24.84
N LYS A 529 -9.00 23.00 -25.95
CA LYS A 529 -8.36 24.20 -26.50
C LYS A 529 -9.30 25.00 -27.39
N THR A 530 -9.13 26.32 -27.42
CA THR A 530 -9.76 27.16 -28.44
C THR A 530 -9.20 26.86 -29.84
N SER A 531 -10.08 26.83 -30.84
CA SER A 531 -9.73 26.60 -32.25
C SER A 531 -9.00 27.80 -32.87
N ALA A 532 -8.56 27.67 -34.12
CA ALA A 532 -8.03 28.76 -34.94
C ALA A 532 -8.94 30.01 -35.01
N THR A 533 -10.25 29.88 -34.74
CA THR A 533 -11.21 30.99 -34.71
C THR A 533 -11.54 31.47 -33.29
N GLY A 534 -10.86 30.97 -32.26
CA GLY A 534 -11.16 31.23 -30.85
C GLY A 534 -12.34 30.43 -30.29
N ALA A 535 -13.00 29.59 -31.11
CA ALA A 535 -14.19 28.85 -30.69
C ALA A 535 -13.82 27.64 -29.81
N PHE A 536 -14.66 27.35 -28.81
CA PHE A 536 -14.54 26.19 -27.93
C PHE A 536 -15.91 25.55 -27.68
N SER A 537 -15.89 24.29 -27.28
CA SER A 537 -17.07 23.53 -26.84
C SER A 537 -16.73 22.79 -25.55
N LEU A 538 -17.64 22.81 -24.57
CA LEU A 538 -17.47 22.15 -23.28
C LEU A 538 -18.75 21.41 -22.93
N SER A 539 -18.70 20.08 -22.93
CA SER A 539 -19.77 19.24 -22.38
C SER A 539 -19.78 19.35 -20.86
N THR A 540 -20.97 19.53 -20.28
CA THR A 540 -21.21 19.64 -18.83
C THR A 540 -22.49 18.91 -18.44
N THR A 541 -22.46 18.13 -17.37
CA THR A 541 -23.59 17.30 -16.90
C THR A 541 -24.52 17.99 -15.91
N GLU A 542 -24.23 19.24 -15.53
CA GLU A 542 -25.02 20.01 -14.55
C GLU A 542 -25.58 21.29 -15.17
N GLY A 543 -26.72 21.75 -14.64
CA GLY A 543 -27.39 22.98 -15.06
C GLY A 543 -26.64 24.28 -14.73
N SER A 544 -25.39 24.22 -14.26
CA SER A 544 -24.55 25.39 -13.98
C SER A 544 -23.06 25.06 -14.06
N ALA A 545 -22.28 25.92 -14.71
CA ALA A 545 -20.83 25.78 -14.81
C ALA A 545 -20.12 27.14 -14.81
N ILE A 546 -18.93 27.20 -14.22
CA ILE A 546 -18.00 28.34 -14.31
C ILE A 546 -17.01 28.01 -15.43
N VAL A 547 -16.79 28.93 -16.38
CA VAL A 547 -15.77 28.75 -17.42
C VAL A 547 -14.45 29.39 -16.96
N SER A 548 -13.38 28.59 -16.91
CA SER A 548 -12.02 29.03 -16.60
C SER A 548 -11.16 29.02 -17.86
N VAL A 549 -10.42 30.10 -18.09
CA VAL A 549 -9.60 30.34 -19.29
C VAL A 549 -8.15 30.47 -18.86
N ASN A 550 -7.28 29.56 -19.30
CA ASN A 550 -5.86 29.55 -18.98
C ASN A 550 -5.01 29.80 -20.24
N ALA A 551 -4.35 30.97 -20.25
CA ALA A 551 -3.47 31.42 -21.32
C ALA A 551 -2.00 31.45 -20.84
N GLY A 552 -1.41 30.26 -20.68
CA GLY A 552 0.01 30.09 -20.37
C GLY A 552 0.28 29.78 -18.90
N LYS A 553 1.11 30.61 -18.24
CA LYS A 553 1.46 30.45 -16.80
C LYS A 553 0.55 31.20 -15.83
N CYS A 554 -0.47 31.90 -16.33
CA CYS A 554 -1.36 32.74 -15.51
C CYS A 554 -2.72 32.05 -15.31
N VAL A 555 -3.05 31.71 -14.05
CA VAL A 555 -4.34 31.13 -13.68
C VAL A 555 -5.24 32.22 -13.11
N GLY A 556 -6.34 32.52 -13.80
CA GLY A 556 -7.45 33.33 -13.29
C GLY A 556 -7.83 34.53 -14.15
N TRP A 557 -9.06 34.52 -14.64
CA TRP A 557 -9.76 35.69 -15.19
C TRP A 557 -11.21 35.66 -14.72
N TYR A 558 -11.75 36.82 -14.34
CA TYR A 558 -13.16 37.01 -13.97
C TYR A 558 -13.71 38.24 -14.70
N TYR A 559 -15.01 38.24 -15.03
CA TYR A 559 -15.68 39.31 -15.75
C TYR A 559 -17.09 39.55 -15.20
N HIS A 560 -17.56 40.80 -15.14
CA HIS A 560 -18.89 41.17 -14.64
C HIS A 560 -19.52 42.26 -15.55
N PRO A 561 -20.75 42.07 -16.06
CA PRO A 561 -21.47 43.10 -16.81
C PRO A 561 -22.37 43.98 -15.90
N ALA A 562 -22.73 45.16 -16.37
CA ALA A 562 -23.53 46.20 -15.69
C ALA A 562 -22.87 46.81 -14.43
N GLY A 563 -22.89 48.16 -14.34
CA GLY A 563 -22.03 48.90 -13.42
C GLY A 563 -22.77 49.64 -12.30
N ALA A 564 -22.35 49.38 -11.06
CA ALA A 564 -22.41 50.34 -9.95
C ALA A 564 -21.26 50.02 -8.98
N VAL A 565 -20.38 50.98 -8.70
CA VAL A 565 -19.19 50.74 -7.86
C VAL A 565 -19.56 50.84 -6.37
N ARG A 566 -19.40 49.75 -5.63
CA ARG A 566 -19.04 49.76 -4.20
C ARG A 566 -18.02 48.65 -3.92
N SER A 567 -17.00 48.97 -3.13
CA SER A 567 -15.85 48.12 -2.88
C SER A 567 -15.93 47.42 -1.52
N SER A 568 -15.81 46.11 -1.52
CA SER A 568 -15.28 45.31 -0.41
C SER A 568 -14.50 44.13 -1.00
N ALA A 569 -13.41 43.72 -0.35
CA ALA A 569 -12.47 42.76 -0.91
C ALA A 569 -12.92 41.31 -0.68
N GLU A 570 -13.70 40.75 -1.61
CA GLU A 570 -13.99 39.30 -1.65
C GLU A 570 -14.36 38.82 -3.07
N SER A 571 -14.10 37.54 -3.35
CA SER A 571 -14.08 36.98 -4.71
C SER A 571 -15.47 36.82 -5.34
N GLN A 572 -15.82 37.68 -6.29
CA GLN A 572 -17.09 37.58 -7.01
C GLN A 572 -17.09 36.43 -8.04
N ARG A 573 -18.19 35.66 -8.06
CA ARG A 573 -18.42 34.51 -8.94
C ARG A 573 -19.43 34.89 -10.02
N VAL A 574 -19.21 34.43 -11.26
CA VAL A 574 -20.28 34.37 -12.27
C VAL A 574 -20.83 32.95 -12.32
N ILE A 575 -22.15 32.83 -12.24
CA ILE A 575 -22.87 31.56 -12.33
C ILE A 575 -23.79 31.67 -13.54
N PHE A 576 -23.59 30.79 -14.53
CA PHE A 576 -24.49 30.64 -15.66
C PHE A 576 -25.46 29.49 -15.38
N SER A 577 -26.74 29.63 -15.73
CA SER A 577 -27.66 28.51 -15.81
C SER A 577 -27.71 27.96 -17.24
N ALA A 578 -27.66 26.64 -17.40
CA ALA A 578 -27.78 26.01 -18.70
C ALA A 578 -29.25 25.94 -19.12
N ALA A 579 -29.59 26.55 -20.25
CA ALA A 579 -30.85 26.29 -20.94
C ALA A 579 -30.77 24.97 -21.72
N THR A 580 -31.92 24.36 -22.03
CA THR A 580 -32.04 23.15 -22.85
C THR A 580 -31.71 23.35 -24.34
N SER A 581 -31.19 24.51 -24.71
CA SER A 581 -30.72 24.88 -26.06
C SER A 581 -29.34 25.53 -25.97
N PRO A 582 -28.40 25.21 -26.88
CA PRO A 582 -27.04 25.75 -26.84
C PRO A 582 -27.04 27.27 -27.00
N THR A 583 -26.69 27.97 -25.92
CA THR A 583 -26.57 29.44 -25.91
C THR A 583 -25.13 29.80 -26.24
N ALA A 584 -24.89 30.46 -27.38
CA ALA A 584 -23.55 30.85 -27.80
C ALA A 584 -23.03 32.04 -26.97
N ILE A 585 -21.87 31.88 -26.32
CA ILE A 585 -21.29 32.90 -25.43
C ILE A 585 -19.95 33.43 -26.00
N THR A 586 -19.88 34.73 -26.28
CA THR A 586 -18.64 35.40 -26.70
C THR A 586 -17.97 36.11 -25.53
N PHE A 587 -16.72 35.75 -25.25
CA PHE A 587 -15.85 36.37 -24.25
C PHE A 587 -14.86 37.30 -24.97
N ARG A 588 -14.80 38.58 -24.59
CA ARG A 588 -13.83 39.55 -25.14
C ARG A 588 -12.84 39.98 -24.08
N ILE A 589 -11.54 39.84 -24.35
CA ILE A 589 -10.46 40.28 -23.46
C ILE A 589 -10.11 41.76 -23.78
N PRO A 590 -10.22 42.70 -22.83
CA PRO A 590 -9.85 44.10 -23.05
C PRO A 590 -8.35 44.29 -23.31
N ALA A 591 -7.99 45.24 -24.18
CA ALA A 591 -6.58 45.57 -24.50
C ALA A 591 -5.75 46.06 -23.29
N THR A 592 -6.42 46.55 -22.25
CA THR A 592 -5.81 47.11 -21.03
C THR A 592 -5.60 46.07 -19.92
N ALA A 593 -5.84 44.78 -20.19
CA ALA A 593 -5.75 43.70 -19.23
C ALA A 593 -4.30 43.31 -18.89
N ASN A 594 -3.58 44.18 -18.17
CA ASN A 594 -2.23 43.90 -17.66
C ASN A 594 -2.27 42.77 -16.63
N ALA A 595 -1.98 41.54 -17.07
CA ALA A 595 -1.84 40.37 -16.21
C ALA A 595 -0.64 40.54 -15.27
N THR A 596 -0.90 41.03 -14.05
CA THR A 596 0.11 41.15 -13.00
C THR A 596 0.15 39.85 -12.23
N CYS A 597 1.19 39.05 -12.42
CA CYS A 597 1.35 37.77 -11.70
C CYS A 597 1.57 38.03 -10.21
N LEU A 598 0.58 37.70 -9.39
CA LEU A 598 0.82 37.37 -7.98
C LEU A 598 1.27 35.91 -7.93
N GLY A 599 2.41 35.66 -7.27
CA GLY A 599 3.02 34.33 -7.11
C GLY A 599 2.70 33.68 -5.77
#